data_AF-A0A7S3QE58-F1
#
_entry.id   AF-A0A7S3QE58-F1
#
_cell.length_a   1.000
_cell.length_b   1.000
_cell.length_c   1.000
_cell.angle_alpha   90.00
_cell.angle_beta   90.00
_cell.angle_gamma   90.00
#
_symmetry.space_group_name_H-M   'P 1'
#
loop_
_entity.id
_entity.type
_entity.pdbx_description
1 polymer ?
#
loop_
_entity_poly.entity_id
_entity_poly.type
_entity_poly.pdbx_seq_one_letter_code
_entity_poly.pdbx_strand_id
1 'polypeptide(L)'
;PFDEFRKVFHGRVTSIGHVVAIMSPWTGPEYLKRVWCIFELFTASMEGCKVTIEMPKREREDFIEGLVYGDEHDNKLFGVLSSTDVESAKAFVPSDRKNILDIVKTETGGYDQFNITINQLIQTWVMQLIKDAAQSRLEDVVDGEC
;
A
#
# COMPACT_ATOMS: atom_id res chain seq x y z
N PRO A 1 -6.69 -24.48 16.12
CA PRO A 1 -6.98 -24.15 14.71
C PRO A 1 -6.47 -22.77 14.28
N PHE A 2 -6.81 -21.71 15.00
CA PHE A 2 -6.43 -20.34 14.64
C PHE A 2 -4.92 -20.05 14.85
N ASP A 3 -4.34 -20.47 15.98
CA ASP A 3 -2.91 -20.29 16.23
C ASP A 3 -2.02 -21.05 15.24
N GLU A 4 -2.47 -22.22 14.81
CA GLU A 4 -1.79 -23.03 13.80
C GLU A 4 -1.84 -22.34 12.44
N PHE A 5 -3.01 -21.85 12.04
CA PHE A 5 -3.18 -21.05 10.85
C PHE A 5 -2.25 -19.83 10.85
N ARG A 6 -2.19 -19.10 11.97
CA ARG A 6 -1.34 -17.92 12.15
C ARG A 6 0.14 -18.27 11.97
N LYS A 7 0.62 -19.32 12.63
CA LYS A 7 2.02 -19.77 12.51
C LYS A 7 2.37 -20.12 11.07
N VAL A 8 1.48 -20.82 10.37
CA VAL A 8 1.67 -21.17 8.96
C VAL A 8 1.68 -19.92 8.07
N PHE A 9 0.76 -18.97 8.28
CA PHE A 9 0.72 -17.72 7.54
C PHE A 9 2.00 -16.90 7.72
N HIS A 10 2.37 -16.63 8.97
CA HIS A 10 3.55 -15.84 9.28
C HIS A 10 4.82 -16.47 8.69
N GLY A 11 4.98 -17.78 8.86
CA GLY A 11 6.11 -18.51 8.25
C GLY A 11 6.15 -18.47 6.73
N ARG A 12 4.98 -18.42 6.06
CA ARG A 12 4.92 -18.28 4.60
C ARG A 12 5.33 -16.90 4.12
N VAL A 13 4.80 -15.83 4.73
CA VAL A 13 5.15 -14.45 4.33
C VAL A 13 6.65 -14.21 4.51
N THR A 14 7.20 -14.61 5.65
CA THR A 14 8.63 -14.40 5.94
C THR A 14 9.55 -15.27 5.10
N SER A 15 9.13 -16.50 4.74
CA SER A 15 9.93 -17.36 3.85
C SER A 15 9.95 -16.94 2.38
N ILE A 16 8.90 -16.26 1.89
CA ILE A 16 8.90 -15.66 0.54
C ILE A 16 9.94 -14.53 0.47
N GLY A 17 10.07 -13.75 1.54
CA GLY A 17 11.11 -12.73 1.69
C GLY A 17 10.93 -11.47 0.84
N HIS A 18 10.00 -11.47 -0.13
CA HIS A 18 9.67 -10.30 -0.96
C HIS A 18 8.15 -10.23 -1.22
N VAL A 19 7.51 -9.17 -0.71
CA VAL A 19 6.10 -8.85 -1.00
C VAL A 19 6.03 -7.72 -2.02
N VAL A 20 5.22 -7.92 -3.06
CA VAL A 20 4.92 -6.91 -4.08
C VAL A 20 3.45 -6.50 -3.96
N ALA A 21 3.22 -5.24 -3.62
CA ALA A 21 1.88 -4.65 -3.51
C ALA A 21 1.57 -3.82 -4.76
N ILE A 22 0.54 -4.21 -5.51
CA ILE A 22 0.15 -3.54 -6.76
C ILE A 22 -1.01 -2.59 -6.46
N MET A 23 -0.78 -1.29 -6.63
CA MET A 23 -1.75 -0.23 -6.41
C MET A 23 -2.54 0.04 -7.70
N SER A 24 -3.64 -0.67 -7.89
CA SER A 24 -4.55 -0.48 -9.03
C SER A 24 -6.01 -0.75 -8.65
N PRO A 25 -6.97 0.08 -9.11
CA PRO A 25 -6.73 1.40 -9.72
C PRO A 25 -6.12 2.37 -8.70
N TRP A 26 -5.36 3.37 -9.13
CA TRP A 26 -4.71 4.31 -8.20
C TRP A 26 -5.73 5.12 -7.40
N THR A 27 -6.92 5.34 -7.95
CA THR A 27 -8.07 6.03 -7.31
C THR A 27 -8.75 5.22 -6.21
N GLY A 28 -8.35 3.98 -5.98
CA GLY A 28 -8.86 3.17 -4.89
C GLY A 28 -8.40 1.73 -5.02
N PRO A 29 -7.12 1.44 -4.69
CA PRO A 29 -6.52 0.15 -4.97
C PRO A 29 -7.26 -1.00 -4.30
N GLU A 30 -7.56 -2.05 -5.06
CA GLU A 30 -8.21 -3.25 -4.50
C GLU A 30 -7.32 -3.94 -3.45
N TYR A 31 -6.00 -3.81 -3.58
CA TYR A 31 -5.03 -4.30 -2.59
C TYR A 31 -5.33 -3.76 -1.18
N LEU A 32 -5.68 -2.46 -1.07
CA LEU A 32 -5.96 -1.79 0.21
C LEU A 32 -7.37 -2.05 0.74
N LYS A 33 -8.21 -2.77 -0.01
CA LYS A 33 -9.56 -3.17 0.41
C LYS A 33 -9.59 -4.61 0.93
N ARG A 34 -8.50 -5.36 0.77
CA ARG A 34 -8.41 -6.78 1.11
C ARG A 34 -7.58 -6.97 2.37
N VAL A 35 -8.22 -7.44 3.44
CA VAL A 35 -7.59 -7.55 4.76
C VAL A 35 -6.36 -8.48 4.75
N TRP A 36 -6.39 -9.54 3.92
CA TRP A 36 -5.22 -10.41 3.68
C TRP A 36 -4.03 -9.64 3.13
N CYS A 37 -4.23 -8.88 2.06
CA CYS A 37 -3.17 -8.16 1.35
C CYS A 37 -2.50 -7.10 2.24
N ILE A 38 -3.32 -6.37 3.02
CA ILE A 38 -2.81 -5.36 3.96
C ILE A 38 -2.03 -6.04 5.09
N PHE A 39 -2.52 -7.18 5.59
CA PHE A 39 -1.85 -7.94 6.65
C PHE A 39 -0.52 -8.56 6.20
N GLU A 40 -0.44 -9.07 4.97
CA GLU A 40 0.81 -9.52 4.35
C GLU A 40 1.83 -8.38 4.22
N LEU A 41 1.37 -7.21 3.75
CA LEU A 41 2.21 -6.03 3.61
C LEU A 41 2.77 -5.57 4.96
N PHE A 42 1.92 -5.52 5.98
CA PHE A 42 2.33 -5.17 7.34
C PHE A 42 3.36 -6.18 7.87
N THR A 43 3.04 -7.47 7.79
CA THR A 43 3.92 -8.54 8.28
C THR A 43 5.28 -8.47 7.62
N ALA A 44 5.33 -8.33 6.29
CA ALA A 44 6.58 -8.19 5.56
C ALA A 44 7.38 -6.95 5.98
N SER A 45 6.70 -5.81 6.21
CA SER A 45 7.36 -4.57 6.65
C SER A 45 7.96 -4.66 8.05
N MET A 46 7.37 -5.45 8.94
CA MET A 46 7.85 -5.62 10.33
C MET A 46 8.97 -6.66 10.43
N GLU A 47 8.96 -7.67 9.57
CA GLU A 47 9.89 -8.81 9.61
C GLU A 47 11.13 -8.60 8.71
N GLY A 48 11.39 -7.38 8.27
CA GLY A 48 12.56 -7.04 7.44
C GLY A 48 12.54 -7.69 6.05
N CYS A 49 11.39 -8.14 5.58
CA CYS A 49 11.24 -8.64 4.21
C CYS A 49 11.35 -7.48 3.23
N LYS A 50 11.77 -7.78 1.99
CA LYS A 50 11.71 -6.77 0.92
C LYS A 50 10.24 -6.46 0.64
N VAL A 51 9.90 -5.18 0.61
CA VAL A 51 8.59 -4.70 0.17
C VAL A 51 8.78 -3.83 -1.05
N THR A 52 8.01 -4.11 -2.09
CA THR A 52 7.95 -3.25 -3.28
C THR A 52 6.50 -2.90 -3.54
N ILE A 53 6.22 -1.60 -3.56
CA ILE A 53 4.91 -1.10 -3.97
C ILE A 53 5.06 -0.66 -5.42
N GLU A 54 4.16 -1.11 -6.28
CA GLU A 54 4.16 -0.78 -7.70
C GLU A 54 2.79 -0.34 -8.16
N MET A 55 2.79 0.45 -9.23
CA MET A 55 1.58 0.88 -9.93
C MET A 55 1.75 0.56 -11.42
N PRO A 56 0.73 -0.01 -12.09
CA PRO A 56 0.78 -0.23 -13.53
C PRO A 56 1.11 1.06 -14.28
N LYS A 57 1.85 0.96 -15.40
CA LYS A 57 2.34 2.12 -16.15
C LYS A 57 1.24 3.14 -16.48
N ARG A 58 0.10 2.66 -17.00
CA ARG A 58 -1.04 3.53 -17.34
C ARG A 58 -1.61 4.24 -16.12
N GLU A 59 -1.81 3.52 -15.02
CA GLU A 59 -2.29 4.10 -13.76
C GLU A 59 -1.31 5.15 -13.23
N ARG A 60 0.00 4.92 -13.41
CA ARG A 60 1.05 5.87 -13.03
C ARG A 60 0.99 7.14 -13.87
N GLU A 61 0.84 7.01 -15.19
CA GLU A 61 0.69 8.15 -16.10
C GLU A 61 -0.56 8.97 -15.70
N ASP A 62 -1.70 8.31 -15.56
CA ASP A 62 -2.97 8.93 -15.15
C ASP A 62 -2.85 9.63 -13.77
N PHE A 63 -2.14 9.01 -12.81
CA PHE A 63 -1.87 9.59 -11.50
C PHE A 63 -1.04 10.88 -11.59
N ILE A 64 0.07 10.84 -12.35
CA ILE A 64 0.95 12.00 -12.51
C ILE A 64 0.26 13.13 -13.29
N GLU A 65 -0.52 12.81 -14.32
CA GLU A 65 -1.33 13.80 -15.04
C GLU A 65 -2.34 14.46 -14.10
N GLY A 66 -3.04 13.67 -13.28
CA GLY A 66 -3.97 14.18 -12.27
C GLY A 66 -3.31 15.10 -11.24
N LEU A 67 -2.06 14.84 -10.85
CA LEU A 67 -1.31 15.74 -9.95
C LEU A 67 -0.90 17.07 -10.60
N VAL A 68 -0.65 17.08 -11.91
CA VAL A 68 -0.11 18.26 -12.62
C VAL A 68 -1.22 19.16 -13.13
N TYR A 69 -2.30 18.57 -13.64
CA TYR A 69 -3.36 19.29 -14.33
C TYR A 69 -4.69 19.28 -13.57
N GLY A 70 -4.76 18.59 -12.42
CA GLY A 70 -5.93 18.55 -11.56
C GLY A 70 -6.21 19.87 -10.82
N ASP A 71 -7.48 20.15 -10.55
CA ASP A 71 -7.90 21.31 -9.75
C ASP A 71 -7.53 21.12 -8.26
N GLU A 72 -7.57 22.17 -7.42
CA GLU A 72 -7.27 22.03 -5.96
C GLU A 72 -8.14 20.98 -5.22
N HIS A 73 -9.27 20.57 -5.80
CA HIS A 73 -10.11 19.46 -5.32
C HIS A 73 -9.47 18.06 -5.50
N ASP A 74 -8.44 17.95 -6.33
CA ASP A 74 -7.62 16.77 -6.58
C ASP A 74 -6.53 16.56 -5.52
N ASN A 75 -6.42 17.42 -4.51
CA ASN A 75 -5.69 17.12 -3.26
C ASN A 75 -6.18 15.84 -2.55
N LYS A 76 -7.29 15.25 -3.00
CA LYS A 76 -7.77 13.91 -2.59
C LYS A 76 -6.93 12.77 -3.16
N LEU A 77 -6.12 12.97 -4.20
CA LEU A 77 -5.23 11.96 -4.79
C LEU A 77 -4.33 11.32 -3.74
N PHE A 78 -3.72 12.16 -2.87
CA PHE A 78 -2.90 11.69 -1.76
C PHE A 78 -3.73 10.92 -0.72
N GLY A 79 -4.89 11.48 -0.37
CA GLY A 79 -5.76 10.91 0.65
C GLY A 79 -6.27 9.52 0.30
N VAL A 80 -6.57 9.25 -0.97
CA VAL A 80 -7.05 7.94 -1.44
C VAL A 80 -6.03 6.82 -1.22
N LEU A 81 -4.75 7.08 -1.52
CA LEU A 81 -3.70 6.07 -1.37
C LEU A 81 -3.24 5.95 0.09
N SER A 82 -3.41 6.99 0.91
CA SER A 82 -2.89 7.02 2.28
C SER A 82 -3.94 6.99 3.40
N SER A 83 -5.17 6.59 3.12
CA SER A 83 -6.25 6.47 4.11
C SER A 83 -6.69 5.02 4.30
N THR A 84 -5.73 4.08 4.24
CA THR A 84 -6.01 2.67 4.49
C THR A 84 -6.54 2.51 5.91
N ASP A 85 -7.69 1.85 6.01
CA ASP A 85 -8.28 1.40 7.26
C ASP A 85 -8.53 -0.11 7.20
N VAL A 86 -7.72 -0.85 7.95
CA VAL A 86 -7.82 -2.30 8.06
C VAL A 86 -9.18 -2.77 8.58
N GLU A 87 -9.85 -1.96 9.41
CA GLU A 87 -11.16 -2.31 9.95
C GLU A 87 -12.23 -2.32 8.84
N SER A 88 -12.13 -1.40 7.87
CA SER A 88 -13.02 -1.38 6.71
C SER A 88 -12.78 -2.53 5.73
N ALA A 89 -11.57 -3.11 5.72
CA ALA A 89 -11.13 -4.11 4.74
C ALA A 89 -11.93 -5.42 4.81
N LYS A 90 -11.98 -6.12 3.67
CA LYS A 90 -12.84 -7.29 3.44
C LYS A 90 -12.02 -8.56 3.23
N ALA A 91 -12.62 -9.70 3.58
CA ALA A 91 -12.20 -11.03 3.15
C ALA A 91 -13.42 -11.75 2.57
N PHE A 92 -13.17 -12.66 1.62
CA PHE A 92 -14.23 -13.52 1.09
C PHE A 92 -14.80 -14.43 2.18
N VAL A 93 -13.93 -14.96 3.04
CA VAL A 93 -14.31 -15.79 4.18
C VAL A 93 -14.45 -14.89 5.43
N PRO A 94 -15.65 -14.77 6.03
CA PRO A 94 -15.86 -13.87 7.17
C PRO A 94 -15.01 -14.19 8.40
N SER A 95 -14.75 -15.48 8.65
CA SER A 95 -13.88 -15.90 9.77
C SER A 95 -12.45 -15.41 9.60
N ASP A 96 -11.93 -15.37 8.38
CA ASP A 96 -10.58 -14.88 8.11
C ASP A 96 -10.46 -13.40 8.48
N ARG A 97 -11.43 -12.58 8.08
CA ARG A 97 -11.46 -11.17 8.45
C ARG A 97 -11.47 -11.00 9.96
N LYS A 98 -12.36 -11.71 10.67
CA LYS A 98 -12.44 -11.63 12.13
C LYS A 98 -11.11 -11.99 12.78
N ASN A 99 -10.57 -13.13 12.39
CA ASN A 99 -9.32 -13.68 12.88
C ASN A 99 -8.14 -12.72 12.68
N ILE A 100 -7.98 -12.14 11.48
CA ILE A 100 -6.91 -11.17 11.22
C ILE A 100 -7.11 -9.90 12.05
N LEU A 101 -8.34 -9.37 12.13
CA LEU A 101 -8.60 -8.19 12.96
C LEU A 101 -8.32 -8.46 14.44
N ASP A 102 -8.62 -9.66 14.95
CA ASP A 102 -8.28 -10.05 16.31
C ASP A 102 -6.75 -10.06 16.53
N ILE A 103 -5.95 -10.53 15.55
CA ILE A 103 -4.48 -10.44 15.60
C ILE A 103 -4.02 -8.97 15.61
N VAL A 104 -4.49 -8.16 14.66
CA VAL A 104 -4.10 -6.75 14.57
C VAL A 104 -4.40 -6.03 15.89
N LYS A 105 -5.59 -6.26 16.45
CA LYS A 105 -5.98 -5.66 17.72
C LYS A 105 -5.08 -6.05 18.89
N THR A 106 -4.61 -7.28 18.92
CA THR A 106 -3.93 -7.85 20.10
C THR A 106 -2.40 -7.80 20.02
N GLU A 107 -1.83 -7.72 18.81
CA GLU A 107 -0.40 -8.00 18.62
C GLU A 107 0.37 -6.94 17.84
N THR A 108 -0.32 -6.05 17.14
CA THR A 108 0.36 -5.01 16.32
C THR A 108 0.31 -3.63 16.95
N GLY A 109 0.03 -3.55 18.26
CA GLY A 109 -0.22 -2.29 18.97
C GLY A 109 -1.63 -1.73 18.73
N GLY A 110 -2.55 -2.51 18.17
CA GLY A 110 -3.92 -2.10 17.85
C GLY A 110 -4.10 -1.62 16.41
N TYR A 111 -5.36 -1.32 16.05
CA TYR A 111 -5.73 -0.89 14.70
C TYR A 111 -5.07 0.43 14.29
N ASP A 112 -5.01 1.40 15.21
CA ASP A 112 -4.42 2.71 14.93
C ASP A 112 -2.95 2.59 14.52
N GLN A 113 -2.15 1.86 15.32
CA GLN A 113 -0.74 1.66 15.03
C GLN A 113 -0.52 0.91 13.71
N PHE A 114 -1.34 -0.11 13.46
CA PHE A 114 -1.31 -0.86 12.20
C PHE A 114 -1.60 0.04 10.99
N ASN A 115 -2.67 0.82 11.05
CA ASN A 115 -3.08 1.73 9.99
C ASN A 115 -2.01 2.82 9.77
N ILE A 116 -1.42 3.36 10.84
CA ILE A 116 -0.30 4.33 10.76
C ILE A 116 0.88 3.73 9.99
N THR A 117 1.31 2.52 10.35
CA THR A 117 2.47 1.86 9.72
C THR A 117 2.23 1.64 8.21
N ILE A 118 1.05 1.13 7.83
CA ILE A 118 0.72 0.93 6.42
C ILE A 118 0.63 2.25 5.66
N ASN A 119 -0.05 3.25 6.22
CA ASN A 119 -0.22 4.54 5.55
C ASN A 119 1.12 5.26 5.38
N GLN A 120 2.04 5.20 6.36
CA GLN A 120 3.39 5.75 6.23
C GLN A 120 4.20 5.08 5.11
N LEU A 121 4.09 3.76 4.98
CA LEU A 121 4.75 3.00 3.92
C LEU A 121 4.24 3.44 2.53
N ILE A 122 2.92 3.56 2.37
CA ILE A 122 2.32 3.99 1.11
C ILE A 122 2.65 5.45 0.81
N GLN A 123 2.56 6.34 1.80
CA GLN A 123 2.92 7.76 1.64
C GLN A 123 4.36 7.95 1.18
N THR A 124 5.29 7.22 1.79
CA THR A 124 6.71 7.28 1.43
C THR A 124 6.92 6.85 -0.02
N TRP A 125 6.25 5.77 -0.44
CA TRP A 125 6.28 5.32 -1.82
C TRP A 125 5.68 6.34 -2.79
N VAL A 126 4.50 6.92 -2.49
CA VAL A 126 3.88 7.96 -3.33
C VAL A 126 4.79 9.17 -3.46
N MET A 127 5.40 9.63 -2.36
CA MET A 127 6.34 10.74 -2.39
C MET A 127 7.56 10.45 -3.27
N GLN A 128 8.07 9.22 -3.26
CA GLN A 128 9.15 8.81 -4.14
C GLN A 128 8.71 8.83 -5.61
N LEU A 129 7.53 8.27 -5.90
CA LEU A 129 6.96 8.26 -7.25
C LEU A 129 6.84 9.67 -7.84
N ILE A 130 6.40 10.63 -7.03
CA ILE A 130 6.27 12.04 -7.44
C ILE A 130 7.63 12.67 -7.69
N LYS A 131 8.62 12.42 -6.82
CA LYS A 131 9.99 12.92 -7.01
C LYS A 131 10.60 12.40 -8.31
N ASP A 132 10.47 11.11 -8.57
CA ASP A 132 11.00 10.47 -9.78
C ASP A 132 10.35 11.05 -11.05
N ALA A 133 9.04 11.27 -11.01
CA ALA A 133 8.32 11.90 -12.11
C ALA A 133 8.73 13.36 -12.33
N ALA A 134 8.93 14.12 -11.25
CA ALA A 134 9.39 15.51 -11.33
C ALA A 134 10.81 15.60 -11.89
N GLN A 135 11.72 14.70 -11.47
CA GLN A 135 13.09 14.67 -11.97
C GLN A 135 13.14 14.32 -13.45
N SER A 136 12.40 13.29 -13.88
CA SER A 136 12.35 12.87 -15.29
C SER A 136 11.91 14.02 -16.20
N ARG A 137 10.92 14.81 -15.77
CA ARG A 137 10.44 15.99 -16.52
C ARG A 137 11.47 17.11 -16.59
N LEU A 138 12.29 17.31 -15.55
CA LEU A 138 13.35 18.32 -15.58
C LEU A 138 14.44 17.94 -16.59
N GLU A 139 14.79 16.65 -16.68
CA GLU A 139 15.75 16.13 -17.66
C GLU A 139 15.22 16.31 -19.10
N ASP A 140 13.95 16.00 -19.36
CA ASP A 140 13.32 16.21 -20.68
C ASP A 140 13.30 17.69 -21.13
N VAL A 141 13.14 18.63 -20.21
CA VAL A 141 13.18 20.08 -20.53
C VAL A 141 14.59 20.53 -20.87
N VAL A 142 15.60 20.06 -20.14
CA VAL A 142 17.00 20.41 -20.37
C VAL A 142 17.51 19.85 -21.70
N ASP A 143 17.14 18.62 -22.03
CA ASP A 143 17.55 17.97 -23.28
C ASP A 143 16.79 18.51 -24.51
N GLY A 144 15.59 19.06 -24.32
CA GLY A 144 14.78 19.66 -25.38
C GLY A 144 15.17 21.10 -25.77
N GLU A 145 16.05 21.76 -25.02
CA GLU A 145 16.57 23.11 -25.30
C GLU A 145 17.90 23.12 -26.08
N CYS A 146 18.42 21.95 -26.50
CA CYS A 146 19.64 21.82 -27.34
C CYS A 146 19.34 21.67 -28.84
#